data_AF-A0A2P6AQN5-F1
#
_entry.id   AF-A0A2P6AQN5-F1
#
_cell.length_a   1.000
_cell.length_b   1.000
_cell.length_c   1.000
_cell.angle_alpha   90.00
_cell.angle_beta   90.00
_cell.angle_gamma   90.00
#
_symmetry.space_group_name_H-M   'P 1'
#
loop_
_entity.id
_entity.type
_entity.pdbx_description
1 polymer ?
#
loop_
_entity_poly.entity_id
_entity_poly.type
_entity_poly.pdbx_seq_one_letter_code
_entity_poly.pdbx_strand_id
1 'polypeptide(L)'
;YPAAFRRYTPDCTTSALQNCSRQEIVNAYDNTIAYTDHVLAGIIDVLKAREDRYQTAFLYVSDHGESTGEHGLYLHGAPYLLAPSQQTHVPMVAWLSDGFSQAMGDGRACLARQRDAELSHDNLFPTMLGLLNIRTSVRAASLDISNDCRQPRLAQQEPADMAAIR
;
A
#
# COMPACT_ATOMS: atom_id res chain seq x y z
N TYR A 1 7.04 8.23 -17.52
CA TYR A 1 7.78 9.08 -16.55
C TYR A 1 8.33 10.31 -17.28
N PRO A 2 8.49 11.46 -16.61
CA PRO A 2 9.15 12.64 -17.17
C PRO A 2 10.66 12.42 -17.37
N ALA A 3 11.31 13.25 -18.20
CA ALA A 3 12.75 13.14 -18.48
C ALA A 3 13.64 13.18 -17.23
N ALA A 4 13.26 13.93 -16.20
CA ALA A 4 13.99 13.99 -14.92
C ALA A 4 14.00 12.64 -14.16
N PHE A 5 13.09 11.73 -14.49
CA PHE A 5 12.97 10.40 -13.89
C PHE A 5 13.48 9.29 -14.83
N ARG A 6 14.11 9.65 -15.95
CA ARG A 6 14.79 8.72 -16.86
C ARG A 6 16.16 8.33 -16.29
N ARG A 7 16.15 7.60 -15.18
CA ARG A 7 17.31 7.16 -14.40
C ARG A 7 18.10 6.05 -15.08
N TYR A 8 17.40 5.07 -15.62
CA TYR A 8 18.00 3.88 -16.23
C TYR A 8 17.96 4.01 -17.75
N THR A 9 19.11 3.85 -18.41
CA THR A 9 19.26 3.98 -19.85
C THR A 9 20.22 2.93 -20.41
N PRO A 10 20.09 2.54 -21.70
CA PRO A 10 19.02 2.91 -22.62
C PRO A 10 17.67 2.33 -22.18
N ASP A 11 16.57 3.04 -22.46
CA ASP A 11 15.19 2.65 -22.16
C ASP A 11 14.38 2.50 -23.45
N CYS A 12 13.38 1.64 -23.43
CA CYS A 12 12.46 1.45 -24.55
C CYS A 12 11.50 2.65 -24.65
N THR A 13 11.58 3.42 -25.73
CA THR A 13 10.79 4.66 -25.94
C THR A 13 9.64 4.49 -26.93
N THR A 14 9.31 3.24 -27.29
CA THR A 14 8.24 2.88 -28.21
C THR A 14 7.31 1.85 -27.57
N SER A 15 6.04 1.85 -27.98
CA SER A 15 5.08 0.82 -27.58
C SER A 15 5.29 -0.52 -28.30
N ALA A 16 6.07 -0.53 -29.39
CA ALA A 16 6.45 -1.74 -30.10
C ALA A 16 7.58 -2.46 -29.37
N LEU A 17 7.26 -3.12 -28.24
CA LEU A 17 8.24 -3.75 -27.33
C LEU A 17 9.18 -4.74 -28.03
N GLN A 18 8.73 -5.41 -29.10
CA GLN A 18 9.54 -6.33 -29.90
C GLN A 18 10.73 -5.67 -30.60
N ASN A 19 10.73 -4.33 -30.72
CA ASN A 19 11.82 -3.57 -31.31
C ASN A 19 12.88 -3.17 -30.26
N CYS A 20 12.66 -3.48 -28.99
CA CYS A 20 13.56 -3.16 -27.89
C CYS A 20 14.22 -4.44 -27.37
N SER A 21 15.45 -4.32 -26.87
CA SER A 21 16.04 -5.37 -26.04
C SER A 21 15.26 -5.51 -24.74
N ARG A 22 15.29 -6.70 -24.13
CA ARG A 22 14.65 -6.92 -22.82
C ARG A 22 15.16 -5.93 -21.75
N GLN A 23 16.46 -5.61 -21.77
CA GLN A 23 17.03 -4.67 -20.80
C GLN A 23 16.51 -3.25 -20.98
N GLU A 24 16.27 -2.79 -22.22
CA GLU A 24 15.64 -1.49 -22.47
C GLU A 24 14.21 -1.43 -21.94
N ILE A 25 13.46 -2.53 -22.07
CA ILE A 25 12.10 -2.65 -21.51
C ILE A 25 12.16 -2.60 -19.98
N VAL A 26 13.05 -3.38 -19.36
CA VAL A 26 13.25 -3.36 -17.90
C VAL A 26 13.65 -1.97 -17.42
N ASN A 27 14.60 -1.30 -18.09
CA ASN A 27 15.00 0.07 -17.73
C ASN A 27 13.83 1.06 -17.83
N ALA A 28 13.00 0.95 -18.87
CA ALA A 28 11.79 1.76 -19.00
C ALA A 28 10.79 1.46 -17.87
N TYR A 29 10.59 0.19 -17.52
CA TYR A 29 9.76 -0.22 -16.40
C TYR A 29 10.28 0.30 -15.06
N ASP A 30 11.58 0.16 -14.78
CA ASP A 30 12.18 0.65 -13.53
C ASP A 30 12.11 2.18 -13.39
N ASN A 31 12.13 2.92 -14.51
CA ASN A 31 11.88 4.35 -14.51
C ASN A 31 10.42 4.70 -14.15
N THR A 32 9.45 3.83 -14.44
CA THR A 32 8.05 4.02 -13.99
C THR A 32 7.92 3.78 -12.50
N ILE A 33 8.65 2.80 -11.94
CA ILE A 33 8.72 2.56 -10.49
C ILE A 33 9.35 3.75 -9.79
N ALA A 34 10.48 4.26 -10.28
CA ALA A 34 11.13 5.45 -9.72
C ALA A 34 10.22 6.69 -9.74
N TYR A 35 9.41 6.85 -10.79
CA TYR A 35 8.42 7.93 -10.83
C TYR A 35 7.22 7.69 -9.91
N THR A 36 6.78 6.44 -9.76
CA THR A 36 5.73 6.06 -8.80
C THR A 36 6.17 6.38 -7.37
N ASP A 37 7.38 5.98 -6.98
CA ASP A 37 7.98 6.32 -5.69
C ASP A 37 7.94 7.83 -5.40
N HIS A 38 8.31 8.65 -6.39
CA HIS A 38 8.22 10.11 -6.28
C HIS A 38 6.79 10.63 -6.06
N VAL A 39 5.81 10.08 -6.78
CA VAL A 39 4.40 10.46 -6.61
C VAL A 39 3.90 10.07 -5.22
N LEU A 40 4.20 8.85 -4.76
CA LEU A 40 3.80 8.38 -3.43
C LEU A 40 4.44 9.22 -2.32
N ALA A 41 5.72 9.56 -2.46
CA ALA A 41 6.41 10.47 -1.54
C ALA A 41 5.74 11.85 -1.48
N GLY A 42 5.36 12.42 -2.63
CA GLY A 42 4.63 13.68 -2.70
C GLY A 42 3.26 13.63 -2.01
N ILE A 43 2.52 12.52 -2.14
CA ILE A 43 1.26 12.31 -1.40
C ILE A 43 1.51 12.29 0.10
N ILE A 44 2.53 11.55 0.54
CA ILE A 44 2.92 11.48 1.95
C ILE A 44 3.30 12.87 2.48
N ASP A 45 4.04 13.68 1.73
CA ASP A 45 4.40 15.04 2.14
C ASP A 45 3.17 15.95 2.30
N VAL A 46 2.17 15.82 1.42
CA VAL A 46 0.88 16.52 1.57
C VAL A 46 0.14 16.09 2.83
N LEU A 47 0.18 14.80 3.18
CA LEU A 47 -0.45 14.27 4.39
C LEU A 47 0.29 14.69 5.67
N LYS A 48 1.63 14.70 5.64
CA LYS A 48 2.50 15.18 6.73
C LYS A 48 2.24 16.64 7.06
N ALA A 49 2.06 17.49 6.04
CA ALA A 49 1.78 18.91 6.21
C ALA A 49 0.44 19.22 6.91
N ARG A 50 -0.39 18.19 7.18
CA ARG A 50 -1.70 18.30 7.83
C ARG A 50 -1.77 17.58 9.19
N GLU A 51 -0.65 17.07 9.68
CA GLU A 51 -0.59 16.33 10.96
C GLU A 51 -0.90 17.19 12.18
N ASP A 52 -0.84 18.53 12.05
CA ASP A 52 -1.27 19.48 13.09
C ASP A 52 -2.78 19.39 13.41
N ARG A 53 -3.58 18.90 12.45
CA ARG A 53 -5.05 18.87 12.54
C ARG A 53 -5.65 17.48 12.39
N TYR A 54 -4.96 16.57 11.70
CA TYR A 54 -5.52 15.28 11.32
C TYR A 54 -4.58 14.12 11.62
N GLN A 55 -5.17 13.01 12.05
CA GLN A 55 -4.52 11.71 12.03
C GLN A 55 -4.60 11.19 10.59
N THR A 56 -3.50 11.28 9.85
CA THR A 56 -3.44 10.88 8.44
C THR A 56 -2.81 9.51 8.28
N ALA A 57 -3.26 8.79 7.25
CA ALA A 57 -2.70 7.50 6.86
C ALA A 57 -2.78 7.37 5.33
N PHE A 58 -1.90 6.56 4.76
CA PHE A 58 -1.83 6.28 3.34
C PHE A 58 -1.57 4.80 3.13
N LEU A 59 -2.31 4.21 2.19
CA LEU A 59 -2.15 2.83 1.76
C LEU A 59 -2.11 2.83 0.23
N TYR A 60 -1.03 2.27 -0.32
CA TYR A 60 -0.85 2.01 -1.74
C TYR A 60 -0.76 0.51 -1.97
N VAL A 61 -1.42 0.02 -3.02
CA VAL A 61 -1.28 -1.35 -3.51
C VAL A 61 -1.44 -1.32 -5.02
N SER A 62 -0.59 -2.06 -5.75
CA SER A 62 -0.77 -2.24 -7.20
C SER A 62 -1.92 -3.22 -7.46
N ASP A 63 -2.73 -2.99 -8.49
CA ASP A 63 -3.81 -3.89 -8.89
C ASP A 63 -3.28 -5.23 -9.43
N HIS A 64 -2.18 -5.19 -10.18
CA HIS A 64 -1.41 -6.34 -10.63
C HIS A 64 0.05 -5.97 -10.89
N GLY A 65 0.87 -6.95 -11.29
CA GLY A 65 2.23 -6.73 -11.80
C GLY A 65 2.32 -6.85 -13.32
N GLU A 66 3.52 -6.90 -13.88
CA GLU A 66 3.77 -6.85 -15.33
C GLU A 66 4.89 -7.82 -15.73
N SER A 67 4.68 -8.60 -16.80
CA SER A 67 5.77 -9.34 -17.45
C SER A 67 6.54 -8.45 -18.41
N THR A 68 7.87 -8.49 -18.32
CA THR A 68 8.79 -7.63 -19.10
C THR A 68 9.64 -8.41 -20.10
N GLY A 69 9.19 -9.61 -20.48
CA GLY A 69 9.84 -10.48 -21.48
C GLY A 69 10.35 -11.81 -20.91
N GLU A 70 10.12 -12.11 -19.63
CA GLU A 70 10.44 -13.41 -19.05
C GLU A 70 9.75 -14.53 -19.84
N HIS A 71 10.51 -15.53 -20.28
CA HIS A 71 9.99 -16.65 -21.08
C HIS A 71 9.20 -16.24 -22.34
N GLY A 72 9.47 -15.04 -22.88
CA GLY A 72 8.76 -14.48 -24.04
C GLY A 72 7.39 -13.90 -23.71
N LEU A 73 7.01 -13.81 -22.43
CA LEU A 73 5.77 -13.19 -21.99
C LEU A 73 5.98 -11.69 -21.76
N TYR A 74 5.07 -10.91 -22.29
CA TYR A 74 5.00 -9.46 -22.10
C TYR A 74 3.62 -9.08 -21.60
N LEU A 75 3.53 -7.89 -21.03
CA LEU A 75 2.29 -7.32 -20.50
C LEU A 75 1.74 -8.12 -19.31
N HIS A 76 0.44 -8.01 -19.09
CA HIS A 76 -0.32 -8.69 -18.06
C HIS A 76 -1.58 -9.35 -18.65
N GLY A 77 -2.35 -10.04 -17.81
CA GLY A 77 -3.60 -10.68 -18.21
C GLY A 77 -3.46 -12.17 -18.55
N ALA A 78 -2.37 -12.81 -18.12
CA ALA A 78 -2.30 -14.27 -18.13
C ALA A 78 -3.43 -14.83 -17.23
N PRO A 79 -4.06 -15.96 -17.60
CA PRO A 79 -5.02 -16.63 -16.73
C PRO A 79 -4.39 -16.88 -15.35
N TYR A 80 -5.05 -16.49 -14.26
CA TYR A 80 -4.44 -16.44 -12.92
C TYR A 80 -3.74 -17.75 -12.50
N LEU A 81 -4.33 -18.91 -12.83
CA LEU A 81 -3.76 -20.24 -12.55
C LEU A 81 -2.38 -20.47 -13.22
N LEU A 82 -2.07 -19.74 -14.29
CA LEU A 82 -0.86 -19.84 -15.09
C LEU A 82 -0.01 -18.56 -15.06
N ALA A 83 -0.49 -17.51 -14.38
CA ALA A 83 0.17 -16.22 -14.35
C ALA A 83 1.49 -16.34 -13.56
N PRO A 84 2.61 -15.82 -14.10
CA PRO A 84 3.86 -15.85 -13.36
C PRO A 84 3.81 -14.86 -12.20
N SER A 85 4.73 -15.01 -11.25
CA SER A 85 4.81 -14.12 -10.08
C SER A 85 4.97 -12.66 -10.46
N GLN A 86 5.57 -12.35 -11.61
CA GLN A 86 5.67 -10.99 -12.13
C GLN A 86 4.30 -10.31 -12.33
N GLN A 87 3.22 -11.06 -12.57
CA GLN A 87 1.86 -10.51 -12.74
C GLN A 87 1.01 -10.54 -11.46
N THR A 88 1.35 -11.39 -10.48
CA THR A 88 0.53 -11.64 -9.29
C THR A 88 1.14 -11.13 -7.98
N HIS A 89 2.47 -11.01 -7.91
CA HIS A 89 3.17 -10.48 -6.75
C HIS A 89 3.32 -8.96 -6.88
N VAL A 90 2.61 -8.21 -6.04
CA VAL A 90 2.49 -6.75 -6.14
C VAL A 90 3.03 -6.03 -4.90
N PRO A 91 3.51 -4.78 -5.05
CA PRO A 91 3.88 -3.95 -3.90
C PRO A 91 2.65 -3.48 -3.13
N MET A 92 2.76 -3.49 -1.80
CA MET A 92 1.88 -2.77 -0.89
C MET A 92 2.73 -1.89 0.03
N VAL A 93 2.33 -0.63 0.20
CA VAL A 93 3.01 0.33 1.08
C VAL A 93 1.98 0.96 2.01
N ALA A 94 2.24 0.89 3.31
CA ALA A 94 1.47 1.59 4.33
C ALA A 94 2.33 2.66 5.00
N TRP A 95 1.78 3.87 5.11
CA TRP A 95 2.36 4.97 5.87
C TRP A 95 1.30 5.52 6.82
N LEU A 96 1.67 5.69 8.09
CA LEU A 96 0.80 6.29 9.12
C LEU A 96 1.46 7.56 9.62
N SER A 97 0.72 8.61 9.96
CA SER A 97 1.24 9.76 10.71
C SER A 97 1.61 9.38 12.14
N ASP A 98 2.35 10.24 12.84
CA ASP A 98 2.69 10.00 14.25
C ASP A 98 1.42 9.88 15.09
N GLY A 99 0.49 10.83 14.90
CA GLY A 99 -0.81 10.83 15.58
C GLY A 99 -1.68 9.61 15.25
N PHE A 100 -1.70 9.16 14.00
CA PHE A 100 -2.47 7.95 13.61
C PHE A 100 -1.85 6.69 14.23
N SER A 101 -0.51 6.57 14.18
CA SER A 101 0.22 5.45 14.79
C SER A 101 -0.03 5.36 16.30
N GLN A 102 0.02 6.50 17.00
CA GLN A 102 -0.22 6.59 18.44
C GLN A 102 -1.69 6.29 18.80
N ALA A 103 -2.64 6.70 17.98
CA ALA A 103 -4.07 6.38 18.19
C ALA A 103 -4.36 4.88 18.10
N MET A 104 -3.53 4.14 17.36
CA MET A 104 -3.52 2.67 17.33
C MET A 104 -2.67 2.05 18.45
N GLY A 105 -2.00 2.84 19.28
CA GLY A 105 -0.97 2.41 20.21
C GLY A 105 0.41 2.52 19.57
N ASP A 106 0.92 1.42 19.04
CA ASP A 106 2.17 1.38 18.27
C ASP A 106 1.91 0.83 16.86
N GLY A 107 1.02 1.52 16.13
CA GLY A 107 0.50 1.07 14.84
C GLY A 107 1.61 0.79 13.82
N ARG A 108 2.61 1.69 13.72
CA ARG A 108 3.74 1.51 12.78
C ARG A 108 4.59 0.29 13.12
N ALA A 109 5.05 0.14 14.37
CA ALA A 109 5.90 -1.00 14.70
C ALA A 109 5.11 -2.32 14.64
N CYS A 110 3.80 -2.28 14.92
CA CYS A 110 2.95 -3.46 14.76
C CYS A 110 2.78 -3.86 13.30
N LEU A 111 2.38 -2.93 12.43
CA LEU A 111 2.23 -3.22 10.99
C LEU A 111 3.55 -3.64 10.36
N ALA A 112 4.68 -3.10 10.85
CA ALA A 112 6.00 -3.51 10.39
C ALA A 112 6.29 -5.02 10.63
N ARG A 113 5.65 -5.66 11.61
CA ARG A 113 5.78 -7.11 11.84
C ARG A 113 5.01 -7.95 10.81
N GLN A 114 4.09 -7.35 10.05
CA GLN A 114 3.31 -8.02 9.01
C GLN A 114 4.01 -7.97 7.64
N ARG A 115 5.18 -7.33 7.53
CA ARG A 115 5.87 -7.11 6.25
C ARG A 115 6.21 -8.38 5.48
N ASP A 116 6.52 -9.46 6.19
CA ASP A 116 6.93 -10.73 5.61
C ASP A 116 5.77 -11.75 5.60
N ALA A 117 4.57 -11.34 6.00
CA ALA A 117 3.38 -12.18 5.93
C ALA A 117 2.91 -12.33 4.47
N GLU A 118 2.34 -13.48 4.14
CA GLU A 118 1.66 -13.67 2.87
C GLU A 118 0.31 -12.95 2.90
N LEU A 119 0.19 -11.91 2.08
CA LEU A 119 -0.98 -11.03 2.01
C LEU A 119 -1.47 -10.92 0.56
N SER A 120 -2.76 -10.63 0.40
CA SER A 120 -3.41 -10.43 -0.90
C SER A 120 -4.37 -9.24 -0.87
N HIS A 121 -5.03 -8.96 -1.99
CA HIS A 121 -6.13 -8.00 -2.03
C HIS A 121 -7.33 -8.39 -1.14
N ASP A 122 -7.46 -9.65 -0.72
CA ASP A 122 -8.49 -10.08 0.22
C ASP A 122 -8.35 -9.39 1.58
N ASN A 123 -7.13 -8.97 1.93
CA ASN A 123 -6.86 -8.25 3.15
C ASN A 123 -7.27 -6.77 3.08
N LEU A 124 -7.43 -6.18 1.89
CA LEU A 124 -7.60 -4.74 1.71
C LEU A 124 -8.88 -4.24 2.37
N PHE A 125 -10.03 -4.89 2.09
CA PHE A 125 -11.32 -4.43 2.58
C PHE A 125 -11.43 -4.52 4.13
N PRO A 126 -11.13 -5.65 4.78
CA PRO A 126 -11.18 -5.73 6.24
C PRO A 126 -10.17 -4.82 6.92
N THR A 127 -8.99 -4.61 6.32
CA THR A 127 -7.96 -3.70 6.83
C THR A 127 -8.42 -2.25 6.79
N MET A 128 -9.04 -1.80 5.69
CA MET A 128 -9.58 -0.43 5.60
C MET A 128 -10.65 -0.16 6.66
N LEU A 129 -11.58 -1.11 6.86
CA LEU A 129 -12.58 -1.01 7.93
C LEU A 129 -11.92 -0.98 9.32
N GLY A 130 -10.86 -1.77 9.49
CA GLY A 130 -10.06 -1.82 10.71
C GLY A 130 -9.36 -0.51 11.03
N LEU A 131 -8.61 0.05 10.08
CA LEU A 131 -7.88 1.30 10.22
C LEU A 131 -8.81 2.48 10.53
N LEU A 132 -10.03 2.47 9.97
CA LEU A 132 -11.05 3.48 10.20
C LEU A 132 -11.91 3.21 11.45
N ASN A 133 -11.61 2.16 12.23
CA ASN A 133 -12.35 1.75 13.42
C ASN A 133 -13.86 1.56 13.17
N ILE A 134 -14.22 1.04 11.99
CA ILE A 134 -15.61 0.73 11.63
C ILE A 134 -15.99 -0.62 12.23
N ARG A 135 -17.12 -0.64 12.95
CA ARG A 135 -17.72 -1.86 13.51
C ARG A 135 -18.84 -2.33 12.60
N THR A 136 -18.67 -3.51 12.02
CA THR A 136 -19.68 -4.13 11.15
C THR A 136 -19.49 -5.64 11.13
N SER A 137 -20.56 -6.39 10.92
CA SER A 137 -20.55 -7.85 10.86
C SER A 137 -19.80 -8.40 9.65
N VAL A 138 -19.63 -7.60 8.59
CA VAL A 138 -18.94 -8.02 7.36
C VAL A 138 -17.42 -7.91 7.45
N ARG A 139 -16.88 -7.39 8.56
CA ARG A 139 -15.43 -7.29 8.75
C ARG A 139 -14.87 -8.61 9.26
N ALA A 140 -14.18 -9.34 8.39
CA ALA A 140 -13.44 -10.55 8.74
C ALA A 140 -12.13 -10.20 9.46
N ALA A 141 -12.09 -10.35 10.79
CA ALA A 141 -10.93 -9.99 11.62
C ALA A 141 -9.63 -10.72 11.22
N SER A 142 -9.73 -11.97 10.76
CA SER A 142 -8.58 -12.77 10.30
C SER A 142 -7.92 -12.24 9.02
N LEU A 143 -8.60 -11.38 8.26
CA LEU A 143 -8.09 -10.77 7.04
C LEU A 143 -7.67 -9.30 7.25
N ASP A 144 -7.90 -8.72 8.44
CA ASP A 144 -7.47 -7.37 8.78
C ASP A 144 -6.02 -7.38 9.26
N ILE A 145 -5.11 -6.86 8.43
CA ILE A 145 -3.66 -6.75 8.73
C ILE A 145 -3.42 -5.95 10.02
N SER A 146 -4.31 -5.02 10.33
CA SER A 146 -4.24 -4.16 11.51
C SER A 146 -4.97 -4.72 12.72
N ASN A 147 -5.52 -5.93 12.65
CA ASN A 147 -6.41 -6.48 13.68
C ASN A 147 -5.75 -6.47 15.07
N ASP A 148 -4.54 -7.00 15.13
CA ASP A 148 -3.75 -7.15 16.36
C ASP A 148 -2.92 -5.89 16.66
N CYS A 149 -2.98 -4.88 15.79
CA CYS A 149 -2.25 -3.63 15.92
C CYS A 149 -3.03 -2.53 16.61
N ARG A 150 -4.28 -2.78 16.99
CA ARG A 150 -5.07 -1.86 17.77
C ARG A 150 -5.13 -2.34 19.20
N GLN A 151 -4.72 -1.50 20.13
CA GLN A 151 -5.08 -1.75 21.51
C GLN A 151 -6.59 -1.59 21.67
N PRO A 152 -7.27 -2.45 22.45
CA PRO A 152 -8.57 -2.10 22.96
C PRO A 152 -8.37 -0.77 23.68
N ARG A 153 -9.03 0.29 23.20
CA ARG A 153 -9.04 1.56 23.92
C ARG A 153 -9.48 1.19 25.34
N LEU A 154 -8.59 1.28 26.34
CA LEU A 154 -9.02 1.37 27.74
C LEU A 154 -10.13 2.40 27.67
N ALA A 155 -11.35 1.97 27.98
CA ALA A 155 -12.54 2.80 27.88
C ALA A 155 -12.13 4.19 28.34
N GLN A 156 -12.30 5.19 27.47
CA GLN A 156 -12.17 6.57 27.88
C GLN A 156 -12.89 6.65 29.22
N GLN A 157 -12.14 6.94 30.29
CA GLN A 157 -12.74 7.23 31.57
C GLN A 157 -13.69 8.38 31.25
N GLU A 158 -14.98 8.08 31.14
CA GLU A 158 -15.99 9.12 31.17
C GLU A 158 -15.70 9.90 32.46
N PRO A 159 -15.51 11.22 32.39
CA PRO A 159 -15.41 12.00 33.61
C PRO A 159 -16.67 11.70 34.43
N ALA A 160 -16.47 11.33 35.70
CA ALA A 160 -17.48 10.82 36.62
C ALA A 160 -18.57 11.84 37.01
N ASP A 161 -18.83 12.86 36.18
CA ASP A 161 -19.61 14.05 36.52
C ASP A 161 -20.93 14.18 35.73
N MET A 162 -21.31 13.16 34.94
CA MET A 162 -22.59 13.15 34.22
C MET A 162 -23.60 12.09 34.69
N ALA A 163 -23.29 11.32 35.74
CA ALA A 163 -24.19 10.33 36.30
C ALA A 163 -25.22 10.88 37.30
N ALA A 164 -25.26 12.20 37.55
CA ALA A 164 -26.09 12.82 38.60
C ALA A 164 -27.35 13.55 38.10
N ILE A 165 -27.83 13.29 36.87
CA ILE A 165 -29.12 13.81 36.40
C ILE A 165 -29.88 12.72 35.64
N ARG A 166 -30.38 11.72 36.36
CA ARG A 166 -31.55 10.91 35.98
C ARG A 166 -32.31 10.46 37.22
#